data_AF-A0A9X1R1M4-F1
#
_entry.id   AF-A0A9X1R1M4-F1
#
_cell.length_a   1.000
_cell.length_b   1.000
_cell.length_c   1.000
_cell.angle_alpha   90.00
_cell.angle_beta   90.00
_cell.angle_gamma   90.00
#
_symmetry.space_group_name_H-M   'P 1'
#
loop_
_entity.id
_entity.type
_entity.pdbx_description
1 polymer ?
#
loop_
_entity_poly.entity_id
_entity_poly.type
_entity_poly.pdbx_seq_one_letter_code
_entity_poly.pdbx_strand_id
1 'polypeptide(L)'
;MKTFKIKTHRPGAHYKTPHFFILNKGNNTGRPSYGPVSNSFVVFANSKEENEQLYWICNILFTGQYFKPRLVGSVIPFIHIGQIHYLLKKATKNYDGYHWNGRFKALKKLQNISEYLKYQEKCLKEHQIALMQSYNLDRD
;
A
#
# COMPACT_ATOMS: atom_id res chain seq x y z
N MET A 1 17.55 1.18 12.07
CA MET A 1 17.32 1.78 10.72
C MET A 1 17.81 3.23 10.67
N LYS A 2 18.34 3.73 9.54
CA LYS A 2 18.78 5.13 9.42
C LYS A 2 17.56 6.06 9.33
N THR A 3 17.76 7.37 9.56
CA THR A 3 16.68 8.36 9.48
C THR A 3 16.19 8.48 8.04
N PHE A 4 14.91 8.14 7.78
CA PHE A 4 14.27 8.32 6.47
C PHE A 4 13.67 9.72 6.34
N LYS A 5 13.52 10.20 5.10
CA LYS A 5 12.92 11.52 4.80
C LYS A 5 11.55 11.32 4.15
N ILE A 6 10.59 12.18 4.48
CA ILE A 6 9.26 12.20 3.84
C ILE A 6 8.97 13.61 3.33
N LYS A 7 8.40 13.72 2.14
CA LYS A 7 7.98 15.00 1.53
C LYS A 7 6.64 14.84 0.83
N THR A 8 5.97 15.95 0.54
CA THR A 8 4.81 15.95 -0.38
C THR A 8 5.30 15.75 -1.81
N HIS A 9 4.72 14.77 -2.50
CA HIS A 9 5.01 14.52 -3.91
C HIS A 9 4.50 15.68 -4.76
N ARG A 10 5.35 16.18 -5.66
CA ARG A 10 4.96 17.16 -6.68
C ARG A 10 4.78 16.45 -8.03
N PRO A 11 3.66 16.68 -8.74
CA PRO A 11 3.48 16.17 -10.10
C PRO A 11 4.65 16.56 -11.01
N GLY A 12 5.13 15.63 -11.84
CA GLY A 12 6.29 15.83 -12.73
C GLY A 12 7.66 15.73 -12.06
N ALA A 13 7.74 15.52 -10.73
CA ALA A 13 9.02 15.33 -10.06
C ALA A 13 9.56 13.91 -10.27
N HIS A 14 10.84 13.81 -10.65
CA HIS A 14 11.58 12.57 -10.75
C HIS A 14 12.55 12.42 -9.57
N TYR A 15 12.55 11.24 -8.94
CA TYR A 15 13.41 10.95 -7.80
C TYR A 15 14.43 9.86 -8.15
N LYS A 16 15.71 10.17 -7.99
CA LYS A 16 16.83 9.25 -8.29
C LYS A 16 17.12 8.26 -7.16
N THR A 17 16.79 8.61 -5.92
CA THR A 17 17.03 7.77 -4.75
C THR A 17 15.93 6.72 -4.60
N PRO A 18 16.19 5.57 -3.95
CA PRO A 18 15.14 4.60 -3.61
C PRO A 18 14.01 5.29 -2.83
N HIS A 19 12.78 5.13 -3.32
CA HIS A 19 11.62 5.77 -2.75
C HIS A 19 10.35 4.93 -2.98
N PHE A 20 9.31 5.28 -2.23
CA PHE A 20 7.94 4.83 -2.47
C PHE A 20 6.96 5.96 -2.12
N PHE A 21 5.72 5.79 -2.51
CA PHE A 21 4.66 6.77 -2.34
C PHE A 21 3.63 6.31 -1.31
N ILE A 22 3.01 7.25 -0.62
CA ILE A 22 1.92 6.99 0.33
C ILE A 22 0.75 7.91 -0.02
N LEU A 23 -0.43 7.35 -0.26
CA LEU A 23 -1.63 8.14 -0.53
C LEU A 23 -1.99 8.99 0.71
N ASN A 24 -2.26 10.28 0.54
CA ASN A 24 -2.54 11.18 1.67
C ASN A 24 -3.99 11.71 1.77
N LYS A 25 -4.86 11.35 0.80
CA LYS A 25 -6.28 11.72 0.76
C LYS A 25 -7.20 10.54 0.44
N GLY A 26 -8.44 10.63 0.88
CA GLY A 26 -9.52 9.69 0.63
C GLY A 26 -9.55 8.49 1.57
N ASN A 27 -10.46 7.56 1.31
CA ASN A 27 -10.71 6.39 2.18
C ASN A 27 -9.53 5.41 2.23
N ASN A 28 -8.62 5.47 1.27
CA ASN A 28 -7.41 4.65 1.19
C ASN A 28 -6.16 5.38 1.71
N THR A 29 -6.32 6.46 2.46
CA THR A 29 -5.21 7.22 3.02
C THR A 29 -4.26 6.33 3.83
N GLY A 30 -2.96 6.49 3.60
CA GLY A 30 -1.91 5.67 4.19
C GLY A 30 -1.49 4.46 3.35
N ARG A 31 -2.19 4.16 2.25
CA ARG A 31 -1.82 3.06 1.35
C ARG A 31 -0.46 3.34 0.67
N PRO A 32 0.53 2.44 0.81
CA PRO A 32 1.79 2.58 0.09
C PRO A 32 1.64 2.16 -1.39
N SER A 33 2.47 2.74 -2.25
CA SER A 33 2.52 2.49 -3.70
C SER A 33 3.95 2.61 -4.21
N TYR A 34 4.35 1.74 -5.15
CA TYR A 34 5.64 1.86 -5.83
C TYR A 34 5.63 2.95 -6.91
N GLY A 35 4.47 3.21 -7.52
CA GLY A 35 4.30 4.27 -8.52
C GLY A 35 3.76 5.57 -7.92
N PRO A 36 4.01 6.71 -8.55
CA PRO A 36 3.46 7.99 -8.13
C PRO A 36 1.94 7.96 -8.22
N VAL A 37 1.29 8.54 -7.23
CA VAL A 37 -0.16 8.68 -7.15
C VAL A 37 -0.52 10.13 -6.85
N SER A 38 -1.63 10.62 -7.39
CA SER A 38 -2.15 11.96 -7.10
C SER A 38 -2.35 12.12 -5.60
N ASN A 39 -2.02 13.29 -5.04
CA ASN A 39 -2.13 13.56 -3.61
C ASN A 39 -1.41 12.48 -2.77
N SER A 40 -0.09 12.49 -2.84
CA SER A 40 0.74 11.53 -2.11
C SER A 40 1.92 12.18 -1.43
N PHE A 41 2.43 11.49 -0.42
CA PHE A 41 3.76 11.72 0.12
C PHE A 41 4.74 10.79 -0.58
N VAL A 42 5.99 11.23 -0.66
CA VAL A 42 7.13 10.42 -1.09
C VAL A 42 8.04 10.19 0.10
N VAL A 43 8.39 8.93 0.33
CA VAL A 43 9.34 8.51 1.38
C VAL A 43 10.64 8.11 0.70
N PHE A 44 11.76 8.66 1.17
CA PHE A 44 13.10 8.38 0.67
C PHE A 44 13.84 7.47 1.62
N ALA A 45 14.45 6.43 1.06
CA ALA A 45 15.33 5.50 1.75
C ALA A 45 16.77 5.61 1.22
N ASN A 46 17.73 5.14 2.01
CA ASN A 46 19.15 5.18 1.64
C ASN A 46 19.56 3.98 0.78
N SER A 47 18.83 2.86 0.88
CA SER A 47 19.05 1.65 0.07
C SER A 47 17.73 1.05 -0.42
N LYS A 48 17.80 0.12 -1.38
CA LYS A 48 16.62 -0.60 -1.88
C LYS A 48 16.00 -1.50 -0.81
N GLU A 49 16.84 -2.10 0.02
CA GLU A 49 16.43 -2.96 1.13
C GLU A 49 15.69 -2.15 2.19
N GLU A 50 16.22 -0.98 2.56
CA GLU A 50 15.56 -0.07 3.50
C GLU A 50 14.23 0.44 2.92
N ASN A 51 14.17 0.71 1.61
CA ASN A 51 12.94 1.11 0.93
C ASN A 51 11.85 0.03 1.04
N GLU A 52 12.20 -1.22 0.75
CA GLU A 52 11.28 -2.35 0.83
C GLU A 52 10.80 -2.57 2.27
N GLN A 53 11.69 -2.47 3.27
CA GLN A 53 11.33 -2.57 4.68
C GLN A 53 10.34 -1.47 5.09
N LEU A 54 10.62 -0.21 4.75
CA LEU A 54 9.71 0.91 5.05
C LEU A 54 8.36 0.75 4.33
N TYR A 55 8.37 0.27 3.10
CA TYR A 55 7.16 -0.02 2.34
C TYR A 55 6.28 -1.04 3.07
N TRP A 56 6.85 -2.17 3.51
CA TRP A 56 6.10 -3.20 4.22
C TRP A 56 5.62 -2.77 5.60
N ILE A 57 6.44 -2.01 6.34
CA ILE A 57 6.00 -1.41 7.61
C ILE A 57 4.81 -0.48 7.36
N CYS A 58 4.87 0.37 6.33
CA CYS A 58 3.75 1.22 5.95
C CYS A 58 2.51 0.40 5.56
N ASN A 59 2.70 -0.71 4.83
CA ASN A 59 1.61 -1.59 4.42
C ASN A 59 0.93 -2.27 5.61
N ILE A 60 1.70 -2.69 6.61
CA ILE A 60 1.18 -3.24 7.87
C ILE A 60 0.36 -2.19 8.61
N LEU A 61 0.87 -0.95 8.73
CA LEU A 61 0.14 0.15 9.36
C LEU A 61 -1.17 0.47 8.62
N PHE A 62 -1.15 0.44 7.28
CA PHE A 62 -2.32 0.66 6.45
C PHE A 62 -3.37 -0.44 6.65
N THR A 63 -2.94 -1.70 6.55
CA THR A 63 -3.81 -2.87 6.68
C THR A 63 -4.41 -2.98 8.08
N GLY A 64 -3.63 -2.67 9.12
CA GLY A 64 -4.08 -2.56 10.50
C GLY A 64 -4.89 -1.29 10.80
N GLN A 65 -5.22 -0.47 9.79
CA GLN A 65 -6.05 0.73 9.91
C GLN A 65 -5.51 1.80 10.87
N TYR A 66 -4.21 1.81 11.16
CA TYR A 66 -3.58 2.73 12.12
C TYR A 66 -3.65 4.21 11.70
N PHE A 67 -3.86 4.47 10.41
CA PHE A 67 -4.04 5.80 9.86
C PHE A 67 -5.47 6.34 10.01
N LYS A 68 -6.49 5.47 10.07
CA LYS A 68 -7.90 5.89 10.10
C LYS A 68 -8.23 6.83 11.28
N PRO A 69 -7.79 6.57 12.52
CA PRO A 69 -8.08 7.47 13.64
C PRO A 69 -7.38 8.84 13.55
N ARG A 70 -6.44 9.02 12.61
CA ARG A 70 -5.67 10.25 12.41
C ARG A 70 -6.09 11.03 11.18
N LEU A 71 -7.15 10.56 10.50
CA LEU A 71 -7.72 11.28 9.38
C LEU A 71 -8.48 12.50 9.88
N VAL A 72 -8.37 13.58 9.12
CA VAL A 72 -9.06 14.85 9.35
C VAL A 72 -9.80 15.25 8.07
N GLY A 73 -10.75 16.18 8.18
CA GLY A 73 -11.58 16.62 7.06
C GLY A 73 -12.91 15.85 7.00
N SER A 74 -13.99 16.58 6.73
CA SER A 74 -15.36 16.05 6.75
C SER A 74 -15.77 15.47 5.40
N VAL A 75 -15.55 16.20 4.30
CA VAL A 75 -15.97 15.76 2.95
C VAL A 75 -14.95 14.83 2.31
N ILE A 76 -13.66 15.17 2.38
CA ILE A 76 -12.56 14.35 1.88
C ILE A 76 -11.57 14.14 3.03
N PRO A 77 -11.51 12.93 3.62
CA PRO A 77 -10.57 12.68 4.69
C PRO A 77 -9.14 12.72 4.17
N PHE A 78 -8.23 13.25 4.97
CA PHE A 78 -6.80 13.32 4.65
C PHE A 78 -5.95 13.19 5.91
N ILE A 79 -4.65 12.96 5.74
CA ILE A 79 -3.71 12.85 6.84
C ILE A 79 -2.55 13.83 6.66
N HIS A 80 -2.14 14.47 7.75
CA HIS A 80 -0.95 15.32 7.75
C HIS A 80 0.32 14.49 7.65
N ILE A 81 1.31 14.99 6.91
CA ILE A 81 2.61 14.35 6.71
C ILE A 81 3.32 14.01 8.03
N GLY A 82 3.18 14.88 9.05
CA GLY A 82 3.76 14.67 10.38
C GLY A 82 3.20 13.43 11.10
N GLN A 83 1.91 13.13 10.91
CA GLN A 83 1.27 11.95 11.51
C GLN A 83 1.80 10.65 10.88
N ILE A 84 1.97 10.63 9.55
CA ILE A 84 2.61 9.50 8.86
C ILE A 84 4.05 9.34 9.33
N HIS A 85 4.81 10.44 9.36
CA HIS A 85 6.21 10.39 9.80
C HIS A 85 6.34 9.83 11.22
N TYR A 86 5.49 10.30 12.15
CA TYR A 86 5.47 9.82 13.52
C TYR A 86 5.16 8.32 13.61
N LEU A 87 4.10 7.86 12.94
CA LEU A 87 3.70 6.46 12.96
C LEU A 87 4.75 5.54 12.35
N LEU A 88 5.30 5.93 11.20
CA LEU A 88 6.31 5.14 10.52
C LEU A 88 7.59 5.07 11.37
N LYS A 89 8.03 6.19 11.95
CA LYS A 89 9.18 6.24 12.87
C LYS A 89 8.96 5.39 14.13
N LYS A 90 7.76 5.45 14.72
CA LYS A 90 7.39 4.63 15.89
C LYS A 90 7.41 3.14 15.55
N ALA A 91 6.82 2.77 14.41
CA ALA A 91 6.81 1.40 13.94
C ALA A 91 8.24 0.90 13.69
N THR A 92 9.07 1.66 12.97
CA THR A 92 10.47 1.31 12.69
C THR A 92 11.27 0.97 13.95
N LYS A 93 11.07 1.69 15.07
CA LYS A 93 11.74 1.35 16.35
C LYS A 93 11.36 -0.03 16.86
N ASN A 94 10.10 -0.42 16.72
CA ASN A 94 9.63 -1.74 17.14
C ASN A 94 10.19 -2.88 16.25
N TYR A 95 10.65 -2.53 15.05
CA TYR A 95 11.16 -3.47 14.04
C TYR A 95 12.70 -3.51 13.97
N ASP A 96 13.42 -2.80 14.84
CA ASP A 96 14.91 -2.74 14.82
C ASP A 96 15.59 -4.00 15.42
N GLY A 97 14.83 -5.01 15.84
CA GLY A 97 15.32 -6.32 16.31
C GLY A 97 15.34 -7.37 15.20
N TYR A 98 16.44 -8.13 15.11
CA TYR A 98 16.72 -9.16 14.11
C TYR A 98 15.50 -10.07 13.78
N HIS A 99 15.35 -10.41 12.48
CA HIS A 99 14.40 -11.36 11.85
C HIS A 99 13.16 -10.84 11.06
N TRP A 100 13.09 -9.56 10.67
CA TRP A 100 11.95 -9.10 9.85
C TRP A 100 12.03 -9.38 8.34
N ASN A 101 13.24 -9.53 7.79
CA ASN A 101 13.40 -9.81 6.34
C ASN A 101 12.68 -11.09 5.89
N GLY A 102 12.69 -12.15 6.72
CA GLY A 102 11.96 -13.38 6.42
C GLY A 102 10.44 -13.18 6.40
N ARG A 103 9.92 -12.39 7.34
CA ARG A 103 8.48 -12.11 7.46
C ARG A 103 7.97 -11.24 6.32
N PHE A 104 8.72 -10.21 5.90
CA PHE A 104 8.34 -9.41 4.73
C PHE A 104 8.36 -10.24 3.44
N LYS A 105 9.35 -11.12 3.27
CA LYS A 105 9.39 -12.05 2.13
C LYS A 105 8.19 -13.00 2.12
N ALA A 106 7.79 -13.50 3.29
CA ALA A 106 6.59 -14.32 3.43
C ALA A 106 5.31 -13.54 3.11
N LEU A 107 5.16 -12.31 3.62
CA LEU A 107 4.01 -11.44 3.34
C LEU A 107 3.90 -11.12 1.84
N LYS A 108 5.03 -10.84 1.17
CA LYS A 108 5.07 -10.62 -0.28
C LYS A 108 4.61 -11.85 -1.05
N LYS A 109 5.07 -13.04 -0.67
CA LYS A 109 4.62 -14.30 -1.28
C LYS A 109 3.11 -14.51 -1.09
N LEU A 110 2.61 -14.29 0.13
CA LEU A 110 1.18 -14.42 0.43
C LEU A 110 0.34 -13.43 -0.39
N GLN A 111 0.80 -12.20 -0.55
CA GLN A 111 0.11 -11.21 -1.39
C GLN A 111 0.03 -11.68 -2.84
N ASN A 112 1.14 -12.15 -3.43
CA ASN A 112 1.15 -12.63 -4.81
C ASN A 112 0.22 -13.82 -5.02
N ILE A 113 0.20 -14.77 -4.07
CA ILE A 113 -0.73 -15.90 -4.11
C ILE A 113 -2.18 -15.42 -4.03
N SER A 114 -2.49 -14.46 -3.15
CA SER A 114 -3.83 -13.89 -3.04
C SER A 114 -4.28 -13.21 -4.34
N GLU A 115 -3.40 -12.48 -5.02
CA GLU A 115 -3.69 -11.85 -6.32
C GLU A 115 -3.97 -12.90 -7.40
N TYR A 116 -3.17 -13.97 -7.45
CA TYR A 116 -3.39 -15.08 -8.37
C TYR A 116 -4.73 -15.79 -8.12
N LEU A 117 -5.07 -16.08 -6.86
CA LEU A 117 -6.34 -16.72 -6.50
C LEU A 117 -7.55 -15.86 -6.88
N LYS A 118 -7.47 -14.53 -6.66
CA LYS A 118 -8.53 -13.60 -7.09
C LYS A 118 -8.73 -13.61 -8.60
N TYR A 119 -7.65 -13.71 -9.37
CA TYR A 119 -7.73 -13.84 -10.82
C TYR A 119 -8.42 -15.15 -11.23
N GLN A 120 -8.06 -16.27 -10.61
CA GLN A 120 -8.71 -17.56 -10.87
C GLN A 120 -10.21 -17.53 -10.54
N GLU A 121 -10.59 -16.95 -9.40
CA GLU A 121 -11.99 -16.77 -9.00
C GLU A 121 -12.76 -15.94 -10.03
N LYS A 122 -12.15 -14.86 -10.56
CA LYS A 122 -12.73 -14.05 -11.62
C LYS A 122 -12.97 -14.87 -12.90
N CYS A 123 -11.96 -15.61 -13.36
CA CYS A 123 -12.11 -16.45 -14.55
C CYS A 123 -13.22 -17.48 -14.37
N LEU A 124 -13.33 -18.10 -13.19
CA LEU A 124 -14.37 -19.07 -12.90
C LEU A 124 -15.78 -18.46 -13.01
N LYS A 125 -15.96 -17.24 -12.48
CA LYS A 125 -17.22 -16.48 -12.59
C LYS A 125 -17.57 -16.18 -14.04
N GLU A 126 -16.59 -15.79 -14.86
CA GLU A 126 -16.79 -15.54 -16.30
C GLU A 126 -17.21 -16.80 -17.05
N HIS A 127 -16.60 -17.95 -16.74
CA HIS A 127 -16.99 -19.24 -17.34
C HIS A 127 -18.40 -19.68 -16.90
N GLN A 128 -18.76 -19.47 -15.63
CA GLN A 128 -20.13 -19.73 -15.15
C GLN A 128 -21.15 -18.89 -15.92
N ILE A 129 -20.89 -17.60 -16.12
CA ILE A 129 -21.76 -16.71 -16.90
C ILE A 129 -21.88 -17.19 -18.34
N ALA A 130 -20.76 -17.53 -19.00
CA ALA A 130 -20.78 -18.02 -20.37
C ALA A 130 -21.59 -19.32 -20.51
N LEU A 131 -21.46 -20.23 -19.55
CA LEU A 131 -22.26 -21.46 -19.51
C LEU A 131 -23.75 -21.15 -19.33
N MET A 132 -24.11 -20.26 -18.40
CA MET A 132 -25.51 -19.84 -18.20
C MET A 132 -26.12 -19.21 -19.46
N GLN A 133 -25.35 -18.39 -20.19
CA GLN A 133 -25.77 -17.76 -21.44
C GLN A 133 -25.97 -18.78 -22.56
N SER A 134 -25.23 -19.88 -22.57
CA SER A 134 -25.35 -20.93 -23.60
C SER A 134 -26.69 -21.68 -23.55
N TYR A 135 -27.43 -21.61 -22.44
CA TYR A 135 -28.74 -22.24 -22.32
C TYR A 135 -29.87 -21.51 -23.07
N ASN A 136 -29.59 -20.38 -23.76
CA ASN A 136 -30.59 -19.57 -24.47
C ASN A 136 -31.90 -19.44 -23.69
N LEU A 137 -31.80 -19.10 -22.39
CA LEU A 137 -32.97 -18.85 -21.57
C LEU A 137 -33.64 -17.60 -22.15
N ASP A 138 -34.64 -17.82 -22.99
CA ASP A 138 -35.42 -16.76 -23.62
C ASP A 138 -35.90 -15.81 -22.52
N ARG A 139 -35.61 -14.52 -22.69
CA ARG A 139 -36.22 -13.47 -21.89
C ARG A 139 -37.60 -13.22 -22.48
N ASP A 140 -38.60 -13.94 -21.97
CA ASP A 140 -40.00 -13.49 -22.05
C ASP A 140 -40.16 -12.08 -21.43
#